data_AF-A0A971HNS7-F1
#
_entry.id   AF-A0A971HNS7-F1
#
_cell.length_a   1.000
_cell.length_b   1.000
_cell.length_c   1.000
_cell.angle_alpha   90.00
_cell.angle_beta   90.00
_cell.angle_gamma   90.00
#
_symmetry.space_group_name_H-M   'P 1'
#
loop_
_entity.id
_entity.type
_entity.pdbx_description
1 polymer ?
#
loop_
_entity_poly.entity_id
_entity_poly.type
_entity_poly.pdbx_seq_one_letter_code
_entity_poly.pdbx_strand_id
1 'polypeptide(L)'
;MGWFPKQGARSRWPITAKVLRVGSKGARVKALQSLLADLGLYHQDPDGVFGYLTEDAVQALQRRFGLRVDGIAGPMVHRLLHHPITSQGLDFHWLLGSLPEPEPRLYPLDFGEEKALTALTYRWWPLDGENSGPRAPSELVTKVAEAYGARLLPTIGLPSPLAQEEDSQANLVEALAQRETYPRLRRAIADQCKRDDICGFLLRIGQVPPALNSRVIRLLRFAAGEAHKHKKLLFLVAPHWSQPRKGAWGLDWQGLGELVHYIVLEVPPPESPASLLSLEELTGALQRWLRVVPAWQLIQHLPMGGILGGGQRVSYNEVRTLAYRSQAMVTRDPIHHSLTFSYREGEELVEAWYENNETIKGKLAVIRRAKLAGIYLSPLGYEANGIWPLLKEEMSIGQY
;
A
#
# COMPACT_ATOMS: atom_id res chain seq x y z
N MET A 1 11.76 8.18 -15.63
CA MET A 1 13.03 7.39 -15.75
C MET A 1 13.16 6.48 -14.53
N GLY A 2 12.97 5.17 -14.71
CA GLY A 2 12.54 4.23 -13.67
C GLY A 2 13.51 3.97 -12.51
N TRP A 3 12.91 3.69 -11.36
CA TRP A 3 13.37 3.32 -10.00
C TRP A 3 14.51 2.28 -9.86
N PHE A 4 15.21 1.91 -10.93
CA PHE A 4 16.35 0.98 -10.87
C PHE A 4 17.66 1.68 -11.26
N PRO A 5 18.76 1.40 -10.53
CA PRO A 5 20.07 1.92 -10.91
C PRO A 5 20.40 1.51 -12.35
N LYS A 6 21.06 2.42 -13.07
CA LYS A 6 21.53 2.23 -14.45
C LYS A 6 22.28 0.89 -14.58
N GLN A 7 22.12 0.25 -15.73
CA GLN A 7 22.75 -1.04 -16.03
C GLN A 7 24.26 -0.97 -15.79
N GLY A 8 24.79 -1.87 -14.95
CA GLY A 8 26.22 -1.97 -14.63
C GLY A 8 26.55 -2.01 -13.14
N ALA A 9 25.70 -1.45 -12.27
CA ALA A 9 25.88 -1.58 -10.83
C ALA A 9 25.21 -2.88 -10.34
N ARG A 10 25.98 -3.81 -9.75
CA ARG A 10 25.44 -4.90 -8.92
C ARG A 10 24.79 -4.30 -7.66
N SER A 11 23.63 -3.69 -7.81
CA SER A 11 22.82 -3.23 -6.69
C SER A 11 22.36 -4.47 -5.94
N ARG A 12 22.80 -4.58 -4.69
CA ARG A 12 22.31 -5.56 -3.72
C ARG A 12 21.14 -4.95 -2.99
N TRP A 13 20.10 -5.74 -2.75
CA TRP A 13 18.96 -5.29 -1.96
C TRP A 13 19.43 -4.86 -0.57
N PRO A 14 18.82 -3.83 0.02
CA PRO A 14 19.25 -3.32 1.31
C PRO A 14 19.23 -4.38 2.43
N ILE A 15 18.35 -5.39 2.37
CA ILE A 15 18.31 -6.50 3.33
C ILE A 15 19.61 -7.34 3.33
N THR A 16 20.34 -7.36 2.20
CA THR A 16 21.64 -8.03 2.07
C THR A 16 22.83 -7.07 2.09
N ALA A 17 22.57 -5.76 2.28
CA ALA A 17 23.62 -4.76 2.41
C ALA A 17 24.39 -5.02 3.70
N LYS A 18 25.72 -4.89 3.63
CA LYS A 18 26.55 -5.00 4.83
C LYS A 18 26.26 -3.80 5.71
N VAL A 19 25.85 -4.06 6.95
CA VAL A 19 25.68 -3.03 7.98
C VAL A 19 26.99 -2.25 8.14
N LEU A 20 26.92 -0.92 7.98
CA LEU A 20 28.04 -0.01 8.24
C LEU A 20 27.78 0.76 9.53
N ARG A 21 28.83 0.90 10.33
CA ARG A 21 28.85 1.55 11.64
C ARG A 21 30.26 2.03 11.96
N VAL A 22 30.43 2.77 13.05
CA VAL A 22 31.73 3.24 13.52
C VAL A 22 32.80 2.13 13.45
N GLY A 23 33.95 2.46 12.87
CA GLY A 23 35.06 1.53 12.63
C GLY A 23 34.99 0.77 11.29
N SER A 24 33.86 0.83 10.56
CA SER A 24 33.78 0.32 9.20
C SER A 24 34.68 1.14 8.26
N LYS A 25 35.30 0.48 7.27
CA LYS A 25 36.19 1.13 6.30
C LYS A 25 35.98 0.62 4.87
N GLY A 26 36.40 1.41 3.90
CA GLY A 26 36.52 1.05 2.48
C GLY A 26 35.44 1.66 1.59
N ALA A 27 35.38 1.19 0.33
CA ALA A 27 34.59 1.80 -0.74
C ALA A 27 33.08 1.96 -0.42
N ARG A 28 32.50 1.06 0.38
CA ARG A 28 31.09 1.15 0.79
C ARG A 28 30.81 2.32 1.73
N VAL A 29 31.75 2.61 2.64
CA VAL A 29 31.65 3.77 3.52
C VAL A 29 31.80 5.05 2.70
N LYS A 30 32.72 5.06 1.73
CA LYS A 30 32.91 6.20 0.83
C LYS A 30 31.64 6.49 0.03
N ALA A 31 31.00 5.45 -0.52
CA ALA A 31 29.73 5.59 -1.23
C ALA A 31 28.59 6.09 -0.32
N LEU A 32 28.51 5.60 0.93
CA LEU A 32 27.56 6.10 1.93
C LEU A 32 27.79 7.60 2.21
N GLN A 33 29.03 8.01 2.47
CA GLN A 33 29.41 9.39 2.72
C GLN A 33 29.07 10.29 1.53
N SER A 34 29.33 9.86 0.29
CA SER A 34 28.93 10.59 -0.92
C SER A 34 27.42 10.81 -0.98
N LEU A 35 26.62 9.75 -0.77
CA LEU A 35 25.16 9.88 -0.77
C LEU A 35 24.65 10.78 0.37
N LEU A 36 25.29 10.76 1.54
CA LEU A 36 24.96 11.68 2.63
C LEU A 36 25.36 13.11 2.32
N ALA A 37 26.48 13.33 1.63
CA ALA A 37 26.93 14.64 1.18
C ALA A 37 25.99 15.23 0.11
N ASP A 38 25.52 14.41 -0.83
CA ASP A 38 24.52 14.81 -1.83
C ASP A 38 23.21 15.28 -1.18
N LEU A 39 22.90 14.76 0.01
CA LEU A 39 21.73 15.17 0.81
C LEU A 39 21.99 16.37 1.74
N GLY A 40 23.21 16.92 1.71
CA GLY A 40 23.65 18.00 2.58
C GLY A 40 23.79 17.60 4.05
N LEU A 41 23.96 16.30 4.34
CA LEU A 41 24.06 15.75 5.70
C LEU A 41 25.50 15.44 6.11
N TYR A 42 26.43 15.42 5.16
CA TYR A 42 27.85 15.17 5.38
C TYR A 42 28.69 16.24 4.68
N HIS A 43 29.58 16.92 5.41
CA HIS A 43 30.27 18.12 4.93
C HIS A 43 31.78 17.95 4.78
N GLN A 44 32.27 16.71 4.83
CA GLN A 44 33.68 16.39 4.65
C GLN A 44 33.88 15.62 3.34
N ASP A 45 35.13 15.56 2.88
CA ASP A 45 35.48 14.69 1.76
C ASP A 45 35.28 13.22 2.13
N PRO A 46 34.57 12.43 1.31
CA PRO A 46 34.41 11.00 1.54
C PRO A 46 35.75 10.25 1.57
N ASP A 47 36.21 9.92 2.78
CA ASP A 47 37.49 9.26 3.06
C ASP A 47 37.38 7.73 3.14
N GLY A 48 36.15 7.20 3.19
CA GLY A 48 35.89 5.78 3.35
C GLY A 48 36.13 5.25 4.76
N VAL A 49 36.18 6.12 5.78
CA VAL A 49 36.28 5.76 7.19
C VAL A 49 35.00 6.17 7.92
N PHE A 50 34.36 5.19 8.55
CA PHE A 50 33.14 5.45 9.31
C PHE A 50 33.55 5.90 10.72
N GLY A 51 33.79 7.21 10.86
CA GLY A 51 34.02 7.89 12.14
C GLY A 51 32.76 8.57 12.69
N TYR A 52 32.93 9.37 13.74
CA TYR A 52 31.84 10.08 14.41
C TYR A 52 31.08 11.03 13.47
N LEU A 53 31.75 11.71 12.55
CA LEU A 53 31.08 12.59 11.56
C LEU A 53 30.16 11.81 10.62
N THR A 54 30.55 10.59 10.23
CA THR A 54 29.71 9.72 9.39
C THR A 54 28.52 9.20 10.21
N GLU A 55 28.74 8.88 11.48
CA GLU A 55 27.68 8.49 12.42
C GLU A 55 26.65 9.62 12.59
N ASP A 56 27.10 10.85 12.85
CA ASP A 56 26.24 12.02 13.00
C ASP A 56 25.40 12.27 11.73
N ALA A 57 26.00 12.13 10.55
CA ALA A 57 25.31 12.27 9.27
C ALA A 57 24.24 11.17 9.07
N VAL A 58 24.55 9.93 9.45
CA VAL A 58 23.56 8.83 9.43
C VAL A 58 22.43 9.10 10.42
N GLN A 59 22.73 9.55 11.64
CA GLN A 59 21.72 9.92 12.62
C GLN A 59 20.84 11.08 12.13
N ALA A 60 21.43 12.07 11.45
CA ALA A 60 20.69 13.17 10.85
C ALA A 60 19.72 12.68 9.77
N LEU A 61 20.15 11.76 8.89
CA LEU A 61 19.29 11.11 7.92
C LEU A 61 18.15 10.35 8.61
N GLN A 62 18.48 9.55 9.62
CA GLN A 62 17.51 8.75 10.37
C GLN A 62 16.44 9.65 11.02
N ARG A 63 16.85 10.75 11.67
CA ARG A 63 15.93 11.76 12.23
C ARG A 63 15.06 12.39 11.15
N ARG A 64 15.65 12.80 10.03
CA ARG A 64 14.95 13.48 8.93
C ARG A 64 13.83 12.64 8.32
N PHE A 65 13.99 11.32 8.27
CA PHE A 65 13.07 10.41 7.60
C PHE A 65 12.37 9.41 8.53
N GLY A 66 12.38 9.67 9.85
CA GLY A 66 11.61 8.89 10.83
C GLY A 66 12.10 7.45 11.01
N LEU A 67 13.39 7.20 10.83
CA LEU A 67 14.00 5.91 11.15
C LEU A 67 14.40 5.84 12.63
N ARG A 68 14.70 4.64 13.11
CA ARG A 68 15.42 4.48 14.38
C ARG A 68 16.76 5.23 14.29
N VAL A 69 17.01 6.10 15.27
CA VAL A 69 18.24 6.91 15.35
C VAL A 69 19.28 6.13 16.15
N ASP A 70 20.07 5.32 15.46
CA ASP A 70 21.13 4.49 16.06
C ASP A 70 22.52 4.73 15.44
N GLY A 71 22.62 5.61 14.44
CA GLY A 71 23.89 5.92 13.76
C GLY A 71 24.41 4.79 12.87
N ILE A 72 23.62 3.74 12.68
CA ILE A 72 23.99 2.56 11.90
C ILE A 72 23.35 2.64 10.51
N ALA A 73 24.16 2.56 9.46
CA ALA A 73 23.67 2.40 8.10
C ALA A 73 23.31 0.92 7.85
N GLY A 74 22.11 0.55 8.32
CA GLY A 74 21.48 -0.74 8.07
C GLY A 74 20.65 -0.79 6.78
N PRO A 75 19.88 -1.87 6.56
CA PRO A 75 19.02 -2.03 5.39
C PRO A 75 18.11 -0.84 5.13
N MET A 76 17.46 -0.30 6.16
CA MET A 76 16.53 0.81 5.97
C MET A 76 17.21 2.11 5.51
N VAL A 77 18.39 2.41 6.07
CA VAL A 77 19.21 3.56 5.64
C VAL A 77 19.65 3.40 4.19
N HIS A 78 20.21 2.25 3.83
CA HIS A 78 20.62 1.99 2.46
C HIS A 78 19.46 2.08 1.48
N ARG A 79 18.29 1.59 1.87
CA ARG A 79 17.09 1.71 1.04
C ARG A 79 16.70 3.16 0.82
N LEU A 80 16.62 3.92 1.90
CA LEU A 80 16.23 5.32 1.88
C LEU A 80 17.15 6.16 0.99
N LEU A 81 18.47 5.95 1.06
CA LEU A 81 19.43 6.67 0.23
C LEU A 81 19.25 6.46 -1.28
N HIS A 82 18.64 5.35 -1.67
CA HIS A 82 18.30 5.04 -3.07
C HIS A 82 16.82 5.28 -3.39
N HIS A 83 16.06 5.84 -2.45
CA HIS A 83 14.63 6.09 -2.61
C HIS A 83 14.40 7.51 -3.19
N PRO A 84 13.51 7.70 -4.18
CA PRO A 84 13.27 9.01 -4.81
C PRO A 84 12.93 10.14 -3.84
N ILE A 85 12.37 9.78 -2.67
CA ILE A 85 12.07 10.73 -1.59
C ILE A 85 13.27 11.59 -1.16
N THR A 86 14.49 11.06 -1.24
CA THR A 86 15.68 11.77 -0.78
C THR A 86 16.13 12.84 -1.78
N SER A 87 15.80 12.68 -3.07
CA SER A 87 16.13 13.64 -4.13
C SER A 87 14.98 14.57 -4.53
N GLN A 88 13.73 14.14 -4.40
CA GLN A 88 12.55 14.85 -4.93
C GLN A 88 11.59 15.36 -3.85
N GLY A 89 11.78 14.99 -2.58
CA GLY A 89 10.83 15.30 -1.51
C GLY A 89 9.62 14.35 -1.47
N LEU A 90 8.74 14.60 -0.50
CA LEU A 90 7.47 13.89 -0.31
C LEU A 90 6.34 14.64 -1.02
N ASP A 91 6.30 14.52 -2.34
CA ASP A 91 5.02 14.59 -3.04
C ASP A 91 4.50 13.16 -3.16
N PHE A 92 3.20 12.95 -3.08
CA PHE A 92 2.63 11.61 -3.10
C PHE A 92 3.05 10.83 -4.36
N HIS A 93 3.76 9.73 -4.19
CA HIS A 93 4.33 8.97 -5.31
C HIS A 93 3.49 7.77 -5.74
N TRP A 94 2.55 7.31 -4.90
CA TRP A 94 1.65 6.21 -5.22
C TRP A 94 0.19 6.63 -5.17
N LEU A 95 -0.46 6.49 -6.31
CA LEU A 95 -1.91 6.45 -6.44
C LEU A 95 -2.27 5.06 -6.97
N LEU A 96 -2.63 4.17 -6.04
CA LEU A 96 -3.05 2.81 -6.34
C LEU A 96 -4.57 2.76 -6.56
N GLY A 97 -5.03 1.81 -7.37
CA GLY A 97 -6.45 1.54 -7.56
C GLY A 97 -6.77 0.05 -7.62
N SER A 98 -8.02 -0.34 -7.37
CA SER A 98 -8.52 -1.69 -7.68
C SER A 98 -9.95 -1.63 -8.20
N LEU A 99 -10.33 -2.61 -8.99
CA LEU A 99 -11.71 -2.75 -9.45
C LEU A 99 -12.62 -3.33 -8.35
N PRO A 100 -13.95 -3.19 -8.48
CA PRO A 100 -14.90 -3.93 -7.65
C PRO A 100 -14.67 -5.45 -7.77
N GLU A 101 -14.90 -6.17 -6.67
CA GLU A 101 -14.87 -7.63 -6.62
C GLU A 101 -16.28 -8.13 -6.23
N PRO A 102 -16.98 -8.92 -7.08
CA PRO A 102 -16.56 -9.39 -8.40
C PRO A 102 -16.47 -8.27 -9.46
N GLU A 103 -15.67 -8.52 -10.51
CA GLU A 103 -15.53 -7.57 -11.62
C GLU A 103 -16.88 -7.31 -12.30
N PRO A 104 -17.25 -6.04 -12.55
CA PRO A 104 -18.53 -5.72 -13.13
C PRO A 104 -18.57 -6.07 -14.62
N ARG A 105 -19.74 -6.52 -15.10
CA ARG A 105 -19.96 -6.80 -16.54
C ARG A 105 -19.85 -5.55 -17.41
N LEU A 106 -20.26 -4.41 -16.86
CA LEU A 106 -20.20 -3.10 -17.50
C LEU A 106 -19.37 -2.18 -16.63
N TYR A 107 -18.35 -1.57 -17.23
CA TYR A 107 -17.50 -0.60 -16.56
C TYR A 107 -17.35 0.62 -17.46
N PRO A 108 -17.58 1.85 -16.96
CA PRO A 108 -17.43 3.04 -17.77
C PRO A 108 -15.95 3.22 -18.10
N LEU A 109 -15.57 2.95 -19.37
CA LEU A 109 -14.22 3.16 -19.88
C LEU A 109 -13.96 4.60 -20.34
N ASP A 110 -14.93 5.51 -20.15
CA ASP A 110 -14.71 6.93 -20.41
C ASP A 110 -13.98 7.56 -19.22
N PHE A 111 -12.65 7.58 -19.33
CA PHE A 111 -11.79 8.00 -18.24
C PHE A 111 -11.45 9.50 -18.29
N GLY A 112 -11.63 10.18 -19.42
CA GLY A 112 -11.14 11.56 -19.59
C GLY A 112 -9.62 11.68 -19.40
N GLU A 113 -9.03 12.78 -19.87
CA GLU A 113 -7.55 12.95 -19.85
C GLU A 113 -6.96 13.18 -18.44
N GLU A 114 -7.80 13.34 -17.42
CA GLU A 114 -7.39 13.70 -16.06
C GLU A 114 -7.13 12.50 -15.14
N LYS A 115 -7.45 11.28 -15.59
CA LYS A 115 -7.39 10.08 -14.78
C LYS A 115 -6.05 9.35 -14.96
N ALA A 116 -5.16 9.50 -13.98
CA ALA A 116 -3.88 8.80 -13.96
C ALA A 116 -3.74 7.96 -12.68
N LEU A 117 -3.37 6.69 -12.82
CA LEU A 117 -2.96 5.83 -11.72
C LEU A 117 -1.48 5.50 -11.86
N THR A 118 -0.82 5.34 -10.73
CA THR A 118 0.55 4.80 -10.73
C THR A 118 0.56 3.29 -10.91
N ALA A 119 -0.39 2.59 -10.28
CA ALA A 119 -0.59 1.17 -10.47
C ALA A 119 -2.03 0.73 -10.21
N LEU A 120 -2.49 -0.26 -10.99
CA LEU A 120 -3.77 -0.94 -10.81
C LEU A 120 -3.51 -2.31 -10.20
N THR A 121 -4.12 -2.57 -9.05
CA THR A 121 -4.06 -3.86 -8.40
C THR A 121 -5.16 -4.79 -8.93
N TYR A 122 -4.86 -6.08 -8.98
CA TYR A 122 -5.83 -7.09 -9.37
C TYR A 122 -5.58 -8.38 -8.60
N ARG A 123 -6.64 -9.15 -8.36
CA ARG A 123 -6.55 -10.41 -7.65
C ARG A 123 -5.75 -11.43 -8.44
N TRP A 124 -4.77 -12.05 -7.79
CA TRP A 124 -4.05 -13.19 -8.33
C TRP A 124 -3.82 -14.24 -7.24
N TRP A 125 -4.60 -15.31 -7.27
CA TRP A 125 -4.40 -16.45 -6.38
C TRP A 125 -3.68 -17.59 -7.13
N PRO A 126 -2.49 -18.02 -6.67
CA PRO A 126 -1.68 -18.96 -7.43
C PRO A 126 -2.01 -20.44 -7.19
N LEU A 127 -2.93 -20.77 -6.28
CA LEU A 127 -3.13 -22.16 -5.80
C LEU A 127 -4.51 -22.76 -6.11
N ASP A 128 -5.18 -22.30 -7.16
CA ASP A 128 -6.45 -22.89 -7.62
C ASP A 128 -6.19 -24.23 -8.36
N GLY A 129 -6.34 -25.37 -7.66
CA GLY A 129 -6.35 -26.71 -8.27
C GLY A 129 -5.02 -27.20 -8.88
N GLU A 130 -5.11 -28.12 -9.85
CA GLU A 130 -3.94 -28.71 -10.54
C GLU A 130 -3.21 -27.70 -11.45
N ASN A 131 -3.91 -26.68 -11.97
CA ASN A 131 -3.33 -25.62 -12.81
C ASN A 131 -2.91 -24.38 -12.01
N SER A 132 -2.06 -24.58 -11.00
CA SER A 132 -1.42 -23.47 -10.26
C SER A 132 -0.41 -22.73 -11.13
N GLY A 133 -0.55 -21.42 -11.32
CA GLY A 133 0.42 -20.61 -12.07
C GLY A 133 0.09 -19.11 -12.11
N PRO A 134 1.00 -18.28 -12.68
CA PRO A 134 0.70 -16.89 -12.98
C PRO A 134 -0.50 -16.80 -13.92
N ARG A 135 -1.57 -16.11 -13.50
CA ARG A 135 -2.74 -15.82 -14.32
C ARG A 135 -2.56 -14.42 -14.89
N ALA A 136 -2.79 -14.29 -16.20
CA ALA A 136 -2.91 -12.98 -16.80
C ALA A 136 -4.05 -12.20 -16.12
N PRO A 137 -3.96 -10.87 -16.00
CA PRO A 137 -5.09 -10.04 -15.62
C PRO A 137 -6.28 -10.32 -16.55
N SER A 138 -7.50 -10.04 -16.10
CA SER A 138 -8.67 -10.07 -16.98
C SER A 138 -8.55 -9.03 -18.09
N GLU A 139 -9.36 -9.17 -19.13
CA GLU A 139 -9.45 -8.18 -20.20
C GLU A 139 -9.87 -6.81 -19.64
N LEU A 140 -10.80 -6.78 -18.67
CA LEU A 140 -11.23 -5.55 -18.03
C LEU A 140 -10.08 -4.88 -17.27
N VAL A 141 -9.34 -5.63 -16.45
CA VAL A 141 -8.17 -5.10 -15.73
C VAL A 141 -7.15 -4.52 -16.70
N THR A 142 -6.91 -5.18 -17.83
CA THR A 142 -5.95 -4.71 -18.84
C THR A 142 -6.41 -3.40 -19.47
N LYS A 143 -7.66 -3.33 -19.93
CA LYS A 143 -8.26 -2.13 -20.52
C LYS A 143 -8.28 -0.94 -19.55
N VAL A 144 -8.62 -1.19 -18.28
CA VAL A 144 -8.61 -0.16 -17.24
C VAL A 144 -7.17 0.30 -16.98
N ALA A 145 -6.21 -0.62 -16.83
CA ALA A 145 -4.82 -0.25 -16.62
C ALA A 145 -4.28 0.63 -17.76
N GLU A 146 -4.52 0.24 -19.01
CA GLU A 146 -4.13 1.03 -20.18
C GLU A 146 -4.75 2.42 -20.17
N ALA A 147 -6.05 2.51 -19.90
CA ALA A 147 -6.75 3.79 -19.97
C ALA A 147 -6.41 4.76 -18.82
N TYR A 148 -5.99 4.24 -17.66
CA TYR A 148 -5.45 5.04 -16.56
C TYR A 148 -3.93 5.27 -16.66
N GLY A 149 -3.26 4.73 -17.68
CA GLY A 149 -1.79 4.73 -17.76
C GLY A 149 -1.10 3.97 -16.62
N ALA A 150 -1.81 3.03 -16.00
CA ALA A 150 -1.41 2.35 -14.78
C ALA A 150 -0.52 1.14 -15.05
N ARG A 151 0.49 0.93 -14.19
CA ARG A 151 1.24 -0.33 -14.18
C ARG A 151 0.47 -1.42 -13.45
N LEU A 152 0.62 -2.67 -13.86
CA LEU A 152 -0.05 -3.78 -13.20
C LEU A 152 0.64 -4.17 -11.87
N LEU A 153 -0.15 -4.35 -10.83
CA LEU A 153 0.29 -4.76 -9.49
C LEU A 153 -0.52 -5.97 -8.97
N PRO A 154 -0.17 -7.21 -9.33
CA PRO A 154 -0.86 -8.41 -8.84
C PRO A 154 -0.89 -8.48 -7.31
N THR A 155 -2.05 -8.83 -6.77
CA THR A 155 -2.27 -9.10 -5.35
C THR A 155 -2.28 -10.59 -5.10
N ILE A 156 -1.25 -11.07 -4.41
CA ILE A 156 -1.05 -12.44 -3.98
C ILE A 156 -1.56 -12.56 -2.54
N GLY A 157 -2.61 -13.32 -2.29
CA GLY A 157 -3.14 -13.34 -0.93
C GLY A 157 -4.63 -13.64 -0.85
N LEU A 158 -5.14 -13.43 0.36
CA LEU A 158 -6.57 -13.45 0.60
C LEU A 158 -7.33 -12.51 -0.37
N PRO A 159 -8.61 -12.79 -0.66
CA PRO A 159 -9.51 -11.79 -1.26
C PRO A 159 -9.39 -10.43 -0.57
N SER A 160 -9.75 -9.37 -1.29
CA SER A 160 -10.04 -8.10 -0.63
C SER A 160 -11.11 -8.33 0.46
N PRO A 161 -11.05 -7.65 1.63
CA PRO A 161 -12.17 -7.65 2.57
C PRO A 161 -13.49 -7.15 1.96
N LEU A 162 -13.41 -6.50 0.79
CA LEU A 162 -14.56 -6.05 0.00
C LEU A 162 -15.16 -7.15 -0.91
N ALA A 163 -14.51 -8.32 -1.02
CA ALA A 163 -15.03 -9.42 -1.82
C ALA A 163 -16.21 -10.09 -1.09
N GLN A 164 -17.33 -10.29 -1.78
CA GLN A 164 -18.53 -10.92 -1.24
C GLN A 164 -18.47 -12.46 -1.20
N GLU A 165 -17.33 -13.08 -1.52
CA GLU A 165 -17.17 -14.53 -1.55
C GLU A 165 -16.52 -15.07 -0.26
N GLU A 166 -17.30 -15.83 0.52
CA GLU A 166 -16.85 -16.55 1.72
C GLU A 166 -15.72 -17.55 1.44
N ASP A 167 -15.66 -18.11 0.22
CA ASP A 167 -14.91 -19.34 -0.10
C ASP A 167 -13.39 -19.20 -0.22
N SER A 168 -12.83 -17.99 -0.10
CA SER A 168 -11.44 -17.76 -0.50
C SER A 168 -10.47 -17.35 0.61
N GLN A 169 -10.93 -17.34 1.87
CA GLN A 169 -10.04 -17.39 3.03
C GLN A 169 -9.33 -18.75 3.18
N ALA A 170 -9.83 -19.80 2.51
CA ALA A 170 -9.41 -21.17 2.71
C ALA A 170 -7.92 -21.47 2.41
N ASN A 171 -7.26 -20.77 1.47
CA ASN A 171 -6.02 -21.32 0.89
C ASN A 171 -4.68 -20.73 1.39
N LEU A 172 -4.58 -19.55 2.02
CA LEU A 172 -3.25 -19.02 2.42
C LEU A 172 -2.70 -19.64 3.69
N VAL A 173 -3.52 -19.76 4.75
CA VAL A 173 -3.12 -20.40 6.00
C VAL A 173 -2.76 -21.86 5.73
N GLU A 174 -3.57 -22.54 4.91
CA GLU A 174 -3.31 -23.89 4.43
C GLU A 174 -2.01 -23.98 3.64
N ALA A 175 -1.82 -23.10 2.64
CA ALA A 175 -0.59 -23.05 1.84
C ALA A 175 0.65 -22.77 2.68
N LEU A 176 0.51 -21.96 3.73
CA LEU A 176 1.57 -21.70 4.68
C LEU A 176 1.83 -22.92 5.56
N ALA A 177 0.82 -23.68 5.99
CA ALA A 177 0.97 -24.80 6.92
C ALA A 177 1.53 -26.07 6.25
N GLN A 178 1.10 -26.36 5.03
CA GLN A 178 1.37 -27.63 4.35
C GLN A 178 2.77 -27.70 3.71
N ARG A 179 3.30 -28.92 3.56
CA ARG A 179 4.65 -29.19 3.03
C ARG A 179 4.71 -29.09 1.50
N GLU A 180 3.61 -29.36 0.82
CA GLU A 180 3.54 -29.46 -0.64
C GLU A 180 3.14 -28.13 -1.30
N THR A 181 2.23 -27.38 -0.69
CA THR A 181 1.71 -26.10 -1.21
C THR A 181 2.63 -24.92 -0.92
N TYR A 182 3.38 -24.92 0.19
CA TYR A 182 4.35 -23.84 0.49
C TYR A 182 5.45 -23.68 -0.59
N PRO A 183 6.09 -24.76 -1.10
CA PRO A 183 6.99 -24.66 -2.25
C PRO A 183 6.31 -24.19 -3.54
N ARG A 184 5.05 -24.60 -3.79
CA ARG A 184 4.27 -24.15 -4.96
C ARG A 184 4.00 -22.64 -4.90
N LEU A 185 3.59 -22.14 -3.74
CA LEU A 185 3.41 -20.69 -3.51
C LEU A 185 4.70 -19.92 -3.78
N ARG A 186 5.83 -20.41 -3.27
CA ARG A 186 7.15 -19.79 -3.53
C ARG A 186 7.51 -19.79 -5.01
N ARG A 187 7.31 -20.91 -5.70
CA ARG A 187 7.55 -21.00 -7.15
C ARG A 187 6.68 -20.00 -7.90
N ALA A 188 5.39 -19.93 -7.58
CA ALA A 188 4.47 -18.99 -8.21
C ALA A 188 4.89 -17.53 -8.00
N ILE A 189 5.31 -17.14 -6.79
CA ILE A 189 5.85 -15.79 -6.53
C ILE A 189 7.07 -15.51 -7.41
N ALA A 190 8.01 -16.46 -7.50
CA ALA A 190 9.21 -16.30 -8.33
C ALA A 190 8.87 -16.18 -9.82
N ASP A 191 7.90 -16.95 -10.31
CA ASP A 191 7.46 -16.89 -11.70
C ASP A 191 6.73 -15.58 -12.01
N GLN A 192 5.87 -15.11 -11.10
CA GLN A 192 5.21 -13.81 -11.23
C GLN A 192 6.24 -12.68 -11.27
N CYS A 193 7.33 -12.75 -10.50
CA CYS A 193 8.39 -11.72 -10.51
C CYS A 193 9.11 -11.58 -11.87
N LYS A 194 9.10 -12.62 -12.72
CA LYS A 194 9.77 -12.60 -14.04
C LYS A 194 9.00 -11.79 -15.08
N ARG A 195 7.72 -11.52 -14.86
CA ARG A 195 6.85 -10.80 -15.79
C ARG A 195 7.29 -9.35 -15.96
N ASP A 196 7.44 -8.89 -17.20
CA ASP A 196 7.86 -7.51 -17.49
C ASP A 196 6.71 -6.50 -17.37
N ASP A 197 5.48 -6.93 -17.55
CA ASP A 197 4.26 -6.12 -17.56
C ASP A 197 3.81 -5.66 -16.14
N ILE A 198 4.43 -6.18 -15.08
CA ILE A 198 4.13 -5.79 -13.69
C ILE A 198 5.20 -4.87 -13.08
N CYS A 199 4.79 -3.95 -12.21
CA CYS A 199 5.71 -3.09 -11.45
C CYS A 199 6.21 -3.73 -10.15
N GLY A 200 5.49 -4.74 -9.67
CA GLY A 200 5.70 -5.35 -8.37
C GLY A 200 4.63 -6.37 -8.07
N PHE A 201 4.45 -6.68 -6.79
CA PHE A 201 3.32 -7.44 -6.31
C PHE A 201 2.99 -7.04 -4.87
N LEU A 202 1.73 -7.25 -4.51
CA LEU A 202 1.18 -6.97 -3.20
C LEU A 202 0.87 -8.28 -2.50
N LEU A 203 1.36 -8.46 -1.27
CA LEU A 203 1.07 -9.62 -0.44
C LEU A 203 -0.04 -9.28 0.57
N ARG A 204 -1.18 -9.97 0.48
CA ARG A 204 -2.27 -9.91 1.46
C ARG A 204 -2.31 -11.17 2.29
N ILE A 205 -1.72 -11.11 3.48
CA ILE A 205 -1.55 -12.29 4.33
C ILE A 205 -2.79 -12.57 5.21
N GLY A 206 -3.47 -11.51 5.66
CA GLY A 206 -4.63 -11.62 6.53
C GLY A 206 -4.34 -12.30 7.87
N GLN A 207 -5.39 -12.83 8.51
CA GLN A 207 -5.30 -13.45 9.83
C GLN A 207 -4.56 -14.79 9.78
N VAL A 208 -3.31 -14.78 10.24
CA VAL A 208 -2.48 -15.99 10.35
C VAL A 208 -2.29 -16.38 11.81
N PRO A 209 -2.45 -17.67 12.16
CA PRO A 209 -2.14 -18.15 13.51
C PRO A 209 -0.67 -17.88 13.89
N PRO A 210 -0.38 -17.46 15.14
CA PRO A 210 0.99 -17.17 15.58
C PRO A 210 2.01 -18.29 15.31
N ALA A 211 1.57 -19.55 15.34
CA ALA A 211 2.40 -20.72 15.03
C ALA A 211 3.03 -20.68 13.61
N LEU A 212 2.41 -19.95 12.67
CA LEU A 212 2.89 -19.80 11.30
C LEU A 212 3.72 -18.53 11.06
N ASN A 213 3.92 -17.68 12.08
CA ASN A 213 4.69 -16.43 11.95
C ASN A 213 6.09 -16.64 11.36
N SER A 214 6.78 -17.71 11.76
CA SER A 214 8.11 -18.04 11.19
C SER A 214 8.05 -18.37 9.69
N ARG A 215 6.97 -19.00 9.22
CA ARG A 215 6.75 -19.32 7.80
C ARG A 215 6.39 -18.07 6.99
N VAL A 216 5.58 -17.17 7.57
CA VAL A 216 5.28 -15.85 7.00
C VAL A 216 6.57 -15.05 6.80
N ILE A 217 7.41 -14.95 7.82
CA ILE A 217 8.69 -14.22 7.74
C ILE A 217 9.61 -14.85 6.69
N ARG A 218 9.70 -16.19 6.61
CA ARG A 218 10.48 -16.88 5.57
C ARG A 218 9.94 -16.61 4.17
N LEU A 219 8.62 -16.58 4.00
CA LEU A 219 7.98 -16.27 2.72
C LEU A 219 8.27 -14.83 2.30
N LEU A 220 8.14 -13.87 3.21
CA LEU A 220 8.42 -12.45 2.95
C LEU A 220 9.89 -12.21 2.61
N ARG A 221 10.84 -12.85 3.32
CA ARG A 221 12.27 -12.78 2.96
C ARG A 221 12.54 -13.34 1.57
N PHE A 222 11.91 -14.47 1.23
CA PHE A 222 12.03 -15.06 -0.10
C PHE A 222 11.45 -14.13 -1.18
N ALA A 223 10.23 -13.64 -0.97
CA ALA A 223 9.55 -12.72 -1.87
C ALA A 223 10.35 -11.43 -2.08
N ALA A 224 10.94 -10.87 -1.01
CA ALA A 224 11.81 -9.69 -1.09
C ALA A 224 13.06 -9.97 -1.93
N GLY A 225 13.65 -11.17 -1.82
CA GLY A 225 14.79 -11.61 -2.62
C GLY A 225 14.46 -11.72 -4.11
N GLU A 226 13.33 -12.35 -4.45
CA GLU A 226 12.86 -12.46 -5.84
C GLU A 226 12.48 -11.08 -6.41
N ALA A 227 11.79 -10.25 -5.64
CA ALA A 227 11.42 -8.90 -6.05
C ALA A 227 12.68 -8.08 -6.38
N HIS A 228 13.69 -8.14 -5.53
CA HIS A 228 14.96 -7.48 -5.78
C HIS A 228 15.65 -7.98 -7.04
N LYS A 229 15.83 -9.30 -7.16
CA LYS A 229 16.51 -9.95 -8.29
C LYS A 229 15.90 -9.54 -9.63
N HIS A 230 14.57 -9.42 -9.66
CA HIS A 230 13.82 -9.11 -10.86
C HIS A 230 13.43 -7.64 -10.99
N LYS A 231 14.00 -6.74 -10.16
CA LYS A 231 13.69 -5.32 -10.21
C LYS A 231 12.18 -5.07 -10.12
N LYS A 232 11.58 -5.54 -9.03
CA LYS A 232 10.16 -5.44 -8.71
C LYS A 232 9.96 -4.83 -7.33
N LEU A 233 8.82 -4.19 -7.15
CA LEU A 233 8.35 -3.72 -5.85
C LEU A 233 7.59 -4.82 -5.11
N LEU A 234 7.63 -4.73 -3.79
CA LEU A 234 6.95 -5.65 -2.88
C LEU A 234 6.14 -4.81 -1.90
N PHE A 235 4.83 -4.97 -1.94
CA PHE A 235 3.88 -4.30 -1.04
C PHE A 235 3.34 -5.32 -0.05
N LEU A 236 3.06 -4.90 1.18
CA LEU A 236 2.43 -5.74 2.20
C LEU A 236 1.16 -5.06 2.69
N VAL A 237 0.05 -5.78 2.67
CA VAL A 237 -1.20 -5.29 3.26
C VAL A 237 -1.19 -5.53 4.76
N ALA A 238 -1.53 -4.48 5.50
CA ALA A 238 -1.74 -4.51 6.93
C ALA A 238 -3.14 -3.96 7.27
N PRO A 239 -3.82 -4.50 8.30
CA PRO A 239 -5.06 -3.91 8.77
C PRO A 239 -4.77 -2.54 9.38
N HIS A 240 -5.45 -1.52 8.89
CA HIS A 240 -5.24 -0.13 9.30
C HIS A 240 -5.42 0.08 10.82
N TRP A 241 -6.38 -0.62 11.44
CA TRP A 241 -6.64 -0.55 12.88
C TRP A 241 -5.59 -1.22 13.77
N SER A 242 -4.63 -1.97 13.21
CA SER A 242 -3.59 -2.70 13.95
C SER A 242 -2.85 -1.82 14.97
N GLN A 243 -2.43 -2.44 16.08
CA GLN A 243 -1.44 -1.87 16.99
C GLN A 243 -0.05 -2.39 16.60
N PRO A 244 0.82 -1.63 15.92
CA PRO A 244 2.00 -2.22 15.27
C PRO A 244 3.02 -2.87 16.22
N ARG A 245 3.06 -2.46 17.50
CA ARG A 245 3.95 -3.03 18.54
C ARG A 245 3.41 -4.26 19.27
N LYS A 246 2.08 -4.49 19.25
CA LYS A 246 1.43 -5.68 19.82
C LYS A 246 0.90 -6.64 18.74
N GLY A 247 0.75 -6.10 17.52
CA GLY A 247 0.38 -6.74 16.27
C GLY A 247 -1.06 -7.25 16.24
N ALA A 248 -1.86 -6.84 15.25
CA ALA A 248 -2.86 -7.77 14.73
C ALA A 248 -2.13 -9.08 14.37
N TRP A 249 -2.66 -10.21 14.84
CA TRP A 249 -2.13 -11.56 14.56
C TRP A 249 -0.72 -11.86 15.13
N GLY A 250 -0.22 -11.04 16.06
CA GLY A 250 1.08 -11.25 16.71
C GLY A 250 2.29 -11.02 15.79
N LEU A 251 2.13 -10.23 14.72
CA LEU A 251 3.20 -9.87 13.80
C LEU A 251 3.90 -8.57 14.22
N ASP A 252 5.24 -8.58 14.17
CA ASP A 252 6.07 -7.38 14.34
C ASP A 252 6.11 -6.58 13.04
N TRP A 253 5.22 -5.60 12.95
CA TRP A 253 5.09 -4.75 11.76
C TRP A 253 6.32 -3.87 11.50
N GLN A 254 7.14 -3.59 12.52
CA GLN A 254 8.41 -2.88 12.32
C GLN A 254 9.39 -3.75 11.54
N GLY A 255 9.65 -4.96 12.04
CA GLY A 255 10.53 -5.92 11.41
C GLY A 255 10.05 -6.36 10.03
N LEU A 256 8.73 -6.48 9.83
CA LEU A 256 8.15 -6.75 8.51
C LEU A 256 8.34 -5.56 7.54
N GLY A 257 8.23 -4.32 8.03
CA GLY A 257 8.51 -3.12 7.26
C GLY A 257 9.94 -3.10 6.70
N GLU A 258 10.91 -3.66 7.40
CA GLU A 258 12.29 -3.78 6.89
C GLU A 258 12.43 -4.74 5.69
N LEU A 259 11.47 -5.65 5.50
CA LEU A 259 11.50 -6.66 4.44
C LEU A 259 10.82 -6.20 3.14
N VAL A 260 9.89 -5.25 3.22
CA VAL A 260 8.98 -4.89 2.12
C VAL A 260 9.19 -3.45 1.71
N HIS A 261 8.70 -3.07 0.53
CA HIS A 261 8.79 -1.69 0.11
C HIS A 261 7.80 -0.81 0.82
N TYR A 262 6.53 -1.11 0.59
CA TYR A 262 5.45 -0.30 1.09
C TYR A 262 4.52 -1.16 1.92
N ILE A 263 3.93 -0.55 2.94
CA ILE A 263 2.85 -1.14 3.69
C ILE A 263 1.57 -0.41 3.29
N VAL A 264 0.61 -1.15 2.76
CA VAL A 264 -0.72 -0.64 2.45
C VAL A 264 -1.60 -0.86 3.66
N LEU A 265 -2.07 0.23 4.27
CA LEU A 265 -2.97 0.20 5.41
C LEU A 265 -4.40 0.02 4.89
N GLU A 266 -4.87 -1.22 4.86
CA GLU A 266 -6.18 -1.59 4.33
C GLU A 266 -7.27 -1.40 5.38
N VAL A 267 -8.40 -0.86 4.92
CA VAL A 267 -9.58 -0.57 5.74
C VAL A 267 -10.65 -1.58 5.32
N PRO A 268 -11.04 -2.53 6.18
CA PRO A 268 -12.14 -3.43 5.89
C PRO A 268 -13.47 -2.65 5.89
N PRO A 269 -14.49 -3.11 5.15
CA PRO A 269 -15.82 -2.53 5.28
C PRO A 269 -16.36 -2.76 6.70
N PRO A 270 -17.15 -1.83 7.26
CA PRO A 270 -17.78 -2.04 8.56
C PRO A 270 -18.86 -3.13 8.48
N GLU A 271 -19.00 -3.91 9.56
CA GLU A 271 -19.99 -5.02 9.66
C GLU A 271 -21.44 -4.52 9.74
N SER A 272 -21.64 -3.23 10.05
CA SER A 272 -22.93 -2.55 10.09
C SER A 272 -22.79 -1.19 9.39
N PRO A 273 -23.90 -0.54 9.01
CA PRO A 273 -23.85 0.79 8.39
C PRO A 273 -23.11 1.77 9.28
N ALA A 274 -21.95 2.22 8.80
CA ALA A 274 -21.11 3.19 9.45
C ALA A 274 -20.23 3.89 8.41
N SER A 275 -19.59 4.97 8.81
CA SER A 275 -18.54 5.61 8.01
C SER A 275 -17.51 4.58 7.53
N LEU A 276 -17.16 4.63 6.24
CA LEU A 276 -16.22 3.67 5.65
C LEU A 276 -14.80 3.82 6.20
N LEU A 277 -14.44 5.06 6.51
CA LEU A 277 -13.21 5.42 7.21
C LEU A 277 -13.44 6.80 7.82
N SER A 278 -13.73 6.89 9.10
CA SER A 278 -13.89 8.19 9.74
C SER A 278 -12.56 8.95 9.85
N LEU A 279 -12.64 10.28 9.99
CA LEU A 279 -11.46 11.11 10.21
C LEU A 279 -10.74 10.77 11.53
N GLU A 280 -11.50 10.42 12.56
CA GLU A 280 -10.97 9.97 13.85
C GLU A 280 -10.19 8.65 13.70
N GLU A 281 -10.78 7.64 13.04
CA GLU A 281 -10.12 6.36 12.80
C GLU A 281 -8.83 6.52 11.99
N LEU A 282 -8.89 7.32 10.91
CA LEU A 282 -7.73 7.66 10.09
C LEU A 282 -6.63 8.31 10.93
N THR A 283 -6.96 9.36 11.67
CA THR A 283 -6.00 10.10 12.48
C THR A 283 -5.38 9.21 13.56
N GLY A 284 -6.20 8.46 14.29
CA GLY A 284 -5.76 7.57 15.36
C GLY A 284 -4.86 6.46 14.86
N ALA A 285 -5.18 5.86 13.71
CA ALA A 285 -4.35 4.82 13.11
C ALA A 285 -3.00 5.38 12.63
N LEU A 286 -2.98 6.50 11.91
CA LEU A 286 -1.72 7.10 11.46
C LEU A 286 -0.82 7.48 12.66
N GLN A 287 -1.39 8.01 13.75
CA GLN A 287 -0.64 8.26 14.98
C GLN A 287 0.01 6.99 15.56
N ARG A 288 -0.64 5.82 15.44
CA ARG A 288 -0.07 4.53 15.90
C ARG A 288 1.00 4.02 14.95
N TRP A 289 0.74 4.03 13.65
CA TRP A 289 1.63 3.52 12.61
C TRP A 289 2.92 4.31 12.49
N LEU A 290 2.85 5.64 12.53
CA LEU A 290 3.99 6.53 12.39
C LEU A 290 4.99 6.46 13.57
N ARG A 291 4.63 5.82 14.68
CA ARG A 291 5.55 5.54 15.81
C ARG A 291 6.47 4.36 15.56
N VAL A 292 6.24 3.61 14.48
CA VAL A 292 6.85 2.29 14.24
C VAL A 292 7.35 2.16 12.81
N VAL A 293 6.55 2.62 11.84
CA VAL A 293 6.87 2.56 10.41
C VAL A 293 7.02 3.98 9.88
N PRO A 294 8.07 4.27 9.09
CA PRO A 294 8.27 5.59 8.50
C PRO A 294 7.13 5.99 7.56
N ALA A 295 6.72 7.26 7.58
CA ALA A 295 5.63 7.78 6.75
C ALA A 295 5.80 7.44 5.26
N TRP A 296 7.02 7.57 4.75
CA TRP A 296 7.38 7.32 3.35
C TRP A 296 7.26 5.86 2.90
N GLN A 297 7.01 4.95 3.82
CA GLN A 297 6.73 3.54 3.54
C GLN A 297 5.23 3.22 3.57
N LEU A 298 4.39 4.10 4.12
CA LEU A 298 2.96 3.84 4.31
C LEU A 298 2.14 4.34 3.12
N ILE A 299 1.16 3.54 2.70
CA ILE A 299 0.13 3.90 1.72
C ILE A 299 -1.23 3.72 2.39
N GLN A 300 -2.07 4.75 2.37
CA GLN A 300 -3.38 4.72 3.02
C GLN A 300 -4.48 4.26 2.06
N HIS A 301 -5.23 3.22 2.41
CA HIS A 301 -6.45 2.86 1.70
C HIS A 301 -7.56 3.89 1.97
N LEU A 302 -8.24 4.33 0.91
CA LEU A 302 -9.42 5.17 0.93
C LEU A 302 -10.57 4.42 0.25
N PRO A 303 -11.52 3.86 1.04
CA PRO A 303 -12.67 3.16 0.47
C PRO A 303 -13.62 4.16 -0.22
N MET A 304 -14.00 3.88 -1.48
CA MET A 304 -14.84 4.74 -2.32
C MET A 304 -16.30 4.30 -2.33
N GLY A 305 -17.23 5.25 -2.49
CA GLY A 305 -18.67 5.01 -2.55
C GLY A 305 -19.33 5.03 -1.18
N GLY A 306 -20.21 4.07 -0.91
CA GLY A 306 -20.99 3.97 0.32
C GLY A 306 -21.31 2.55 0.75
N ILE A 307 -22.01 2.45 1.87
CA ILE A 307 -22.51 1.23 2.48
C ILE A 307 -23.95 1.43 2.95
N LEU A 308 -24.80 0.44 2.69
CA LEU A 308 -26.19 0.37 3.15
C LEU A 308 -26.35 -0.62 4.31
N GLY A 309 -27.58 -0.74 4.82
CA GLY A 309 -28.03 -1.83 5.69
C GLY A 309 -27.50 -3.19 5.25
N GLY A 310 -27.09 -4.03 6.20
CA GLY A 310 -26.54 -5.37 5.91
C GLY A 310 -25.16 -5.38 5.27
N GLY A 311 -24.45 -4.24 5.22
CA GLY A 311 -23.06 -4.16 4.75
C GLY A 311 -22.89 -4.05 3.23
N GLN A 312 -23.99 -3.86 2.49
CA GLN A 312 -23.96 -3.80 1.03
C GLN A 312 -23.18 -2.58 0.53
N ARG A 313 -22.17 -2.81 -0.31
CA ARG A 313 -21.38 -1.77 -0.99
C ARG A 313 -22.14 -1.17 -2.16
N VAL A 314 -22.11 0.16 -2.27
CA VAL A 314 -22.75 0.92 -3.36
C VAL A 314 -21.84 2.04 -3.86
N SER A 315 -21.97 2.41 -5.13
CA SER A 315 -21.27 3.57 -5.69
C SER A 315 -21.89 4.89 -5.20
N TYR A 316 -21.13 5.98 -5.35
CA TYR A 316 -21.62 7.33 -5.06
C TYR A 316 -22.90 7.69 -5.83
N ASN A 317 -23.01 7.29 -7.10
CA ASN A 317 -24.18 7.61 -7.91
C ASN A 317 -25.41 6.81 -7.48
N GLU A 318 -25.24 5.54 -7.12
CA GLU A 318 -26.32 4.69 -6.61
C GLU A 318 -26.86 5.22 -5.28
N VAL A 319 -25.99 5.50 -4.31
CA VAL A 319 -26.42 5.97 -2.98
C VAL A 319 -27.10 7.35 -3.06
N ARG A 320 -26.66 8.24 -3.96
CA ARG A 320 -27.34 9.52 -4.20
C ARG A 320 -28.69 9.36 -4.88
N THR A 321 -28.79 8.45 -5.84
CA THR A 321 -30.07 8.14 -6.49
C THR A 321 -31.07 7.59 -5.48
N LEU A 322 -30.60 6.74 -4.56
CA LEU A 322 -31.40 6.22 -3.46
C LEU A 322 -31.87 7.34 -2.53
N ALA A 323 -30.98 8.21 -2.07
CA ALA A 323 -31.35 9.35 -1.22
C ALA A 323 -32.45 10.22 -1.87
N TYR A 324 -32.31 10.52 -3.17
CA TYR A 324 -33.30 11.29 -3.93
C TYR A 324 -34.65 10.56 -4.04
N ARG A 325 -34.65 9.28 -4.45
CA ARG A 325 -35.89 8.51 -4.62
C ARG A 325 -36.63 8.33 -3.30
N SER A 326 -35.90 8.15 -2.21
CA SER A 326 -36.46 8.00 -0.87
C SER A 326 -36.84 9.34 -0.20
N GLN A 327 -36.62 10.48 -0.87
CA GLN A 327 -36.80 11.82 -0.30
C GLN A 327 -36.08 11.98 1.06
N ALA A 328 -34.94 11.30 1.21
CA ALA A 328 -34.21 11.26 2.46
C ALA A 328 -33.39 12.55 2.65
N MET A 329 -33.37 13.07 3.88
CA MET A 329 -32.54 14.20 4.23
C MET A 329 -31.10 13.72 4.45
N VAL A 330 -30.19 14.14 3.57
CA VAL A 330 -28.76 13.88 3.72
C VAL A 330 -28.18 14.80 4.79
N THR A 331 -27.49 14.21 5.75
CA THR A 331 -26.76 14.93 6.80
C THR A 331 -25.27 14.67 6.67
N ARG A 332 -24.48 15.67 7.07
CA ARG A 332 -23.04 15.52 7.24
C ARG A 332 -22.78 15.23 8.71
N ASP A 333 -22.17 14.09 8.99
CA ASP A 333 -21.76 13.78 10.33
C ASP A 333 -20.43 14.49 10.65
N PRO A 334 -20.40 15.42 11.62
CA PRO A 334 -19.21 16.22 11.90
C PRO A 334 -18.08 15.42 12.57
N ILE A 335 -18.41 14.33 13.26
CA ILE A 335 -17.45 13.51 14.01
C ILE A 335 -16.71 12.59 13.02
N HIS A 336 -17.47 11.87 12.21
CA HIS A 336 -16.96 10.89 11.28
C HIS A 336 -16.43 11.52 9.99
N HIS A 337 -16.87 12.74 9.68
CA HIS A 337 -16.54 13.44 8.45
C HIS A 337 -16.98 12.64 7.21
N SER A 338 -18.21 12.13 7.26
CA SER A 338 -18.85 11.31 6.23
C SER A 338 -20.30 11.77 6.05
N LEU A 339 -20.94 11.38 4.95
CA LEU A 339 -22.35 11.66 4.71
C LEU A 339 -23.20 10.48 5.15
N THR A 340 -24.35 10.76 5.74
CA THR A 340 -25.33 9.74 6.13
C THR A 340 -26.76 10.19 5.83
N PHE A 341 -27.66 9.23 5.66
CA PHE A 341 -29.10 9.44 5.69
C PHE A 341 -29.81 8.14 6.08
N SER A 342 -31.05 8.27 6.56
CA SER A 342 -31.93 7.13 6.81
C SER A 342 -33.10 7.14 5.85
N TYR A 343 -33.54 5.96 5.43
CA TYR A 343 -34.72 5.77 4.59
C TYR A 343 -35.49 4.52 5.03
N ARG A 344 -36.75 4.39 4.59
CA ARG A 344 -37.55 3.19 4.87
C ARG A 344 -37.52 2.22 3.71
N GLU A 345 -37.27 0.96 4.00
CA GLU A 345 -37.42 -0.16 3.07
C GLU A 345 -38.48 -1.10 3.64
N GLY A 346 -39.72 -0.95 3.17
CA GLY A 346 -40.88 -1.56 3.81
C GLY A 346 -41.08 -1.05 5.24
N GLU A 347 -41.02 -1.96 6.22
CA GLU A 347 -41.15 -1.62 7.64
C GLU A 347 -39.83 -1.25 8.33
N GLU A 348 -38.69 -1.55 7.69
CA GLU A 348 -37.37 -1.35 8.28
C GLU A 348 -36.85 0.07 8.02
N LEU A 349 -36.20 0.65 9.04
CA LEU A 349 -35.43 1.89 8.90
C LEU A 349 -33.98 1.50 8.60
N VAL A 350 -33.51 1.86 7.41
CA VAL A 350 -32.16 1.56 6.94
C VAL A 350 -31.32 2.83 6.97
N GLU A 351 -30.07 2.70 7.40
CA GLU A 351 -29.08 3.76 7.35
C GLU A 351 -28.09 3.53 6.19
N ALA A 352 -27.69 4.62 5.54
CA ALA A 352 -26.72 4.62 4.47
C ALA A 352 -25.59 5.61 4.77
N TRP A 353 -24.34 5.18 4.62
CA TRP A 353 -23.15 6.00 4.80
C TRP A 353 -22.33 6.06 3.53
N TYR A 354 -21.81 7.24 3.16
CA TYR A 354 -21.04 7.38 1.93
C TYR A 354 -20.10 8.58 1.91
N GLU A 355 -19.22 8.59 0.91
CA GLU A 355 -18.19 9.59 0.70
C GLU A 355 -18.52 10.51 -0.49
N ASN A 356 -18.13 11.79 -0.39
CA ASN A 356 -18.11 12.72 -1.52
C ASN A 356 -16.74 13.39 -1.64
N ASN A 357 -16.58 14.31 -2.59
CA ASN A 357 -15.31 15.02 -2.77
C ASN A 357 -14.86 15.80 -1.52
N GLU A 358 -15.79 16.41 -0.79
CA GLU A 358 -15.45 17.18 0.42
C GLU A 358 -14.96 16.28 1.56
N THR A 359 -15.63 15.14 1.78
CA THR A 359 -15.24 14.19 2.83
C THR A 359 -13.89 13.55 2.52
N ILE A 360 -13.64 13.21 1.26
CA ILE A 360 -12.34 12.72 0.81
C ILE A 360 -11.26 13.81 0.89
N LYS A 361 -11.55 15.07 0.54
CA LYS A 361 -10.60 16.19 0.70
C LYS A 361 -10.12 16.34 2.15
N GLY A 362 -11.03 16.22 3.12
CA GLY A 362 -10.67 16.21 4.55
C GLY A 362 -9.69 15.09 4.93
N LYS A 363 -9.91 13.87 4.41
CA LYS A 363 -9.05 12.70 4.65
C LYS A 363 -7.70 12.84 3.96
N LEU A 364 -7.68 13.33 2.71
CA LEU A 364 -6.46 13.64 1.97
C LEU A 364 -5.59 14.67 2.70
N ALA A 365 -6.19 15.69 3.32
CA ALA A 365 -5.45 16.68 4.10
C ALA A 365 -4.67 16.05 5.27
N VAL A 366 -5.25 15.06 5.96
CA VAL A 366 -4.57 14.32 7.04
C VAL A 366 -3.42 13.47 6.50
N ILE A 367 -3.67 12.71 5.43
CA ILE A 367 -2.67 11.85 4.78
C ILE A 367 -1.49 12.70 4.27
N ARG A 368 -1.78 13.87 3.68
CA ARG A 368 -0.77 14.81 3.16
C ARG A 368 0.09 15.38 4.25
N ARG A 369 -0.54 15.79 5.36
CA ARG A 369 0.18 16.32 6.53
C ARG A 369 1.08 15.27 7.17
N ALA A 370 0.66 14.01 7.14
CA ALA A 370 1.46 12.88 7.58
C ALA A 370 2.62 12.54 6.61
N LYS A 371 2.58 13.06 5.37
CA LYS A 371 3.56 12.84 4.31
C LYS A 371 3.75 11.35 3.99
N LEU A 372 2.63 10.66 3.80
CA LEU A 372 2.64 9.24 3.44
C LEU A 372 3.18 9.03 2.02
N ALA A 373 3.56 7.80 1.69
CA ALA A 373 4.06 7.44 0.36
C ALA A 373 2.99 7.55 -0.74
N GLY A 374 1.72 7.39 -0.38
CA GLY A 374 0.62 7.30 -1.33
C GLY A 374 -0.74 7.06 -0.71
N ILE A 375 -1.72 6.93 -1.61
CA ILE A 375 -3.08 6.47 -1.31
C ILE A 375 -3.46 5.29 -2.21
N TYR A 376 -4.45 4.53 -1.78
CA TYR A 376 -5.03 3.42 -2.52
C TYR A 376 -6.55 3.59 -2.56
N LEU A 377 -7.11 3.88 -3.74
CA LEU A 377 -8.54 4.04 -3.94
C LEU A 377 -9.18 2.70 -4.26
N SER A 378 -10.24 2.32 -3.55
CA SER A 378 -10.94 1.08 -3.86
C SER A 378 -12.42 1.07 -3.43
N PRO A 379 -13.32 0.55 -4.28
CA PRO A 379 -13.07 0.22 -5.67
C PRO A 379 -13.14 1.47 -6.57
N LEU A 380 -12.44 1.43 -7.70
CA LEU A 380 -12.59 2.42 -8.77
C LEU A 380 -13.96 2.28 -9.43
N GLY A 381 -14.55 3.39 -9.86
CA GLY A 381 -15.90 3.49 -10.39
C GLY A 381 -16.97 3.75 -9.33
N TYR A 382 -16.60 3.74 -8.04
CA TYR A 382 -17.53 4.01 -6.93
C TYR A 382 -17.37 5.43 -6.38
N GLU A 383 -16.31 6.13 -6.76
CA GLU A 383 -16.04 7.50 -6.37
C GLU A 383 -17.12 8.52 -6.79
N ALA A 384 -17.06 9.70 -6.17
CA ALA A 384 -17.86 10.84 -6.60
C ALA A 384 -17.31 11.49 -7.88
N ASN A 385 -18.21 12.08 -8.66
CA ASN A 385 -17.83 12.91 -9.80
C ASN A 385 -16.91 14.05 -9.32
N GLY A 386 -15.73 14.18 -9.92
CA GLY A 386 -14.75 15.20 -9.56
C GLY A 386 -13.65 14.75 -8.60
N ILE A 387 -13.60 13.48 -8.18
CA ILE A 387 -12.48 12.99 -7.37
C ILE A 387 -11.13 13.16 -8.08
N TRP A 388 -11.09 12.95 -9.40
CA TRP A 388 -9.85 12.97 -10.17
C TRP A 388 -9.24 14.37 -10.30
N PRO A 389 -10.02 15.42 -10.65
CA PRO A 389 -9.55 16.80 -10.51
C PRO A 389 -9.08 17.12 -9.10
N LEU A 390 -9.81 16.69 -8.06
CA LEU A 390 -9.42 16.89 -6.66
C LEU A 390 -8.08 16.23 -6.35
N LEU A 391 -7.86 14.99 -6.77
CA LEU A 391 -6.59 14.28 -6.56
C LEU A 391 -5.44 14.99 -7.26
N LYS A 392 -5.66 15.53 -8.46
CA LYS A 392 -4.65 16.31 -9.19
C LYS A 392 -4.32 17.64 -8.49
N GLU A 393 -5.29 18.29 -7.85
CA GLU A 393 -5.08 19.49 -7.04
C GLU A 393 -4.32 19.16 -5.73
N GLU A 394 -4.71 18.09 -5.06
CA GLU A 394 -4.20 17.74 -3.73
C GLU A 394 -2.88 16.93 -3.78
N MET A 395 -2.53 16.37 -4.95
CA MET A 395 -1.36 15.52 -5.14
C MET A 395 -0.54 15.98 -6.34
N SER A 396 0.75 16.30 -6.14
CA SER A 396 1.73 16.33 -7.22
C SER A 396 2.03 14.88 -7.63
N ILE A 397 1.15 14.27 -8.42
CA ILE A 397 1.38 12.91 -8.94
C ILE A 397 2.58 13.01 -9.88
N GLY A 398 3.71 12.44 -9.45
CA GLY A 398 4.90 12.39 -10.29
C GLY A 398 4.56 11.70 -11.61
N GLN A 399 4.63 12.43 -12.72
CA GLN A 399 4.64 11.82 -14.05
C GLN A 399 6.00 11.12 -14.21
N TYR A 400 6.03 9.78 -14.09
CA TYR A 400 7.26 8.99 -13.94
C TYR A 400 7.72 8.24 -15.19
#